data_AF-H8Z961-F1
#
_entry.id   AF-H8Z961-F1
#
_cell.length_a   1.000
_cell.length_b   1.000
_cell.length_c   1.000
_cell.angle_alpha   90.00
_cell.angle_beta   90.00
_cell.angle_gamma   90.00
#
_symmetry.space_group_name_H-M   'P 1'
#
loop_
_entity.id
_entity.type
_entity.pdbx_description
1 polymer ?
#
loop_
_entity_poly.entity_id
_entity_poly.type
_entity_poly.pdbx_seq_one_letter_code
_entity_poly.pdbx_strand_id
1 'polypeptide(L)'
;MRDFTTFIAEEKKRPGISSRIDETLNVYDCVGTLSKKIFKLALKAAATRVEFSLRDIFNKEKKRLLIVNYSSFREALSAFIDSNILTEKSGVAKLTLTKRELSEILAILDKNN
;
A
#
# COMPACT_ATOMS: atom_id res chain seq x y z
N MET A 1 18.07 -36.53 17.97
CA MET A 1 17.77 -35.07 17.86
C MET A 1 18.43 -34.60 16.58
N ARG A 2 17.74 -33.91 15.67
CA ARG A 2 18.33 -33.33 14.46
C ARG A 2 18.06 -31.82 14.49
N ASP A 3 19.12 -31.03 14.50
CA ASP A 3 19.06 -29.58 14.47
C ASP A 3 18.43 -29.07 13.18
N PHE A 4 17.47 -28.15 13.32
CA PHE A 4 16.86 -27.41 12.21
C PHE A 4 17.47 -26.01 12.17
N THR A 5 18.72 -25.90 11.73
CA THR A 5 19.36 -24.63 11.35
C THR A 5 19.46 -24.55 9.82
N THR A 6 19.06 -23.41 9.24
CA THR A 6 18.98 -23.16 7.76
C THR A 6 17.86 -24.01 7.11
N PHE A 7 16.99 -23.55 6.21
CA PHE A 7 16.81 -22.35 5.38
C PHE A 7 15.30 -21.94 5.49
N ILE A 8 14.71 -20.86 4.97
CA ILE A 8 15.01 -19.77 4.02
C ILE A 8 14.45 -18.48 4.70
N ALA A 9 15.09 -17.31 4.74
CA ALA A 9 15.13 -16.34 3.65
C ALA A 9 16.32 -15.36 3.72
N GLU A 10 17.06 -15.31 2.61
CA GLU A 10 18.08 -14.31 2.32
C GLU A 10 17.41 -12.98 1.92
N GLU A 11 16.85 -12.27 2.90
CA GLU A 11 16.40 -10.90 2.67
C GLU A 11 17.64 -10.00 2.52
N LYS A 12 18.03 -9.77 1.25
CA LYS A 12 19.11 -8.86 0.86
C LYS A 12 18.77 -7.44 1.29
N LYS A 13 19.09 -7.10 2.55
CA LYS A 13 18.98 -5.75 3.10
C LYS A 13 19.72 -4.76 2.21
N ARG A 14 18.96 -4.07 1.35
CA ARG A 14 19.45 -2.93 0.58
C ARG A 14 19.78 -1.83 1.60
N PRO A 15 21.05 -1.42 1.75
CA PRO A 15 21.41 -0.45 2.78
C PRO A 15 20.77 0.91 2.45
N GLY A 16 19.78 1.32 3.25
CA GLY A 16 19.16 2.65 3.18
C GLY A 16 17.63 2.69 3.06
N ILE A 17 16.97 1.56 2.77
CA ILE A 17 15.50 1.52 2.66
C ILE A 17 14.88 1.27 4.05
N SER A 18 13.86 2.04 4.43
CA SER A 18 13.11 1.84 5.68
C SER A 18 12.40 0.49 5.69
N SER A 19 12.41 -0.22 6.82
CA SER A 19 11.71 -1.51 6.97
C SER A 19 10.24 -1.44 6.55
N ARG A 20 9.59 -0.28 6.73
CA ARG A 20 8.20 -0.04 6.32
C ARG A 20 8.02 0.16 4.82
N ILE A 21 9.03 0.67 4.12
CA ILE A 21 9.00 0.79 2.65
C ILE A 21 9.08 -0.61 2.05
N ASP A 22 10.00 -1.45 2.53
CA ASP A 22 10.15 -2.82 2.02
C ASP A 22 8.89 -3.65 2.30
N GLU A 23 8.37 -3.62 3.53
CA GLU A 23 7.09 -4.23 3.90
C GLU A 23 5.93 -3.73 3.01
N THR A 24 5.84 -2.42 2.75
CA THR A 24 4.82 -1.85 1.86
C THR A 24 4.97 -2.34 0.42
N LEU A 25 6.20 -2.48 -0.08
CA LEU A 25 6.48 -2.96 -1.43
C LEU A 25 6.24 -4.47 -1.56
N ASN A 26 6.52 -5.26 -0.53
CA ASN A 26 6.23 -6.69 -0.49
C ASN A 26 4.72 -6.95 -0.48
N VAL A 27 3.96 -6.26 0.39
CA VAL A 27 2.48 -6.30 0.37
C VAL A 27 1.94 -5.80 -0.96
N TYR A 28 2.50 -4.72 -1.51
CA TYR A 28 2.11 -4.21 -2.82
C TYR A 28 2.33 -5.25 -3.91
N ASP A 29 3.44 -5.99 -3.91
CA ASP A 29 3.71 -6.96 -4.98
C ASP A 29 2.81 -8.19 -4.91
N CYS A 30 2.50 -8.67 -3.69
CA CYS A 30 1.61 -9.80 -3.46
C CYS A 30 0.14 -9.54 -3.81
N VAL A 31 -0.32 -8.29 -3.92
CA VAL A 31 -1.73 -8.00 -4.25
C VAL A 31 -2.00 -7.90 -5.76
N GLY A 32 -3.25 -8.17 -6.16
CA GLY A 32 -3.67 -8.14 -7.55
C GLY A 32 -3.60 -6.76 -8.20
N THR A 33 -3.58 -6.72 -9.55
CA THR A 33 -3.42 -5.50 -10.37
C THR A 33 -4.44 -4.39 -10.05
N LEU A 34 -5.65 -4.75 -9.62
CA LEU A 34 -6.68 -3.78 -9.20
C LEU A 34 -6.29 -3.10 -7.87
N SER A 35 -5.89 -3.89 -6.86
CA SER A 35 -5.36 -3.41 -5.58
C SER A 35 -4.13 -2.53 -5.76
N LYS A 36 -3.17 -2.95 -6.62
CA LYS A 36 -1.99 -2.13 -7.00
C LYS A 36 -2.41 -0.74 -7.49
N LYS A 37 -3.40 -0.65 -8.39
CA LYS A 37 -3.94 0.62 -8.91
C LYS A 37 -4.65 1.46 -7.83
N ILE A 38 -5.47 0.84 -6.99
CA ILE A 38 -6.20 1.53 -5.90
C ILE A 38 -5.21 2.08 -4.85
N PHE A 39 -4.21 1.29 -4.46
CA PHE A 39 -3.19 1.73 -3.52
C PHE A 39 -2.34 2.87 -4.08
N LYS A 40 -1.98 2.85 -5.38
CA LYS A 40 -1.29 3.97 -6.03
C LYS A 40 -2.14 5.27 -6.05
N LEU A 41 -3.47 5.17 -6.08
CA LEU A 41 -4.37 6.32 -5.89
C LEU A 41 -4.39 6.82 -4.43
N ALA A 42 -4.42 5.91 -3.45
CA ALA A 42 -4.32 6.25 -2.04
C ALA A 42 -2.98 6.94 -1.70
N LEU A 43 -1.86 6.44 -2.23
CA LEU A 43 -0.54 7.07 -2.11
C LEU A 43 -0.53 8.51 -2.68
N LYS A 44 -1.14 8.72 -3.87
CA LYS A 44 -1.24 10.07 -4.49
C LYS A 44 -2.12 11.02 -3.68
N ALA A 45 -3.20 10.52 -3.07
CA ALA A 45 -4.02 11.31 -2.15
C ALA A 45 -3.22 11.69 -0.88
N ALA A 46 -2.52 10.71 -0.28
CA ALA A 46 -1.68 10.90 0.90
C ALA A 46 -0.52 11.90 0.69
N ALA A 47 0.08 11.90 -0.50
CA ALA A 47 1.11 12.86 -0.88
C ALA A 47 0.59 14.32 -0.89
N THR A 48 -0.69 14.51 -1.22
CA THR A 48 -1.35 15.83 -1.23
C THR A 48 -1.88 16.23 0.15
N ARG A 49 -2.44 15.28 0.90
CA ARG A 49 -3.03 15.50 2.24
C ARG A 49 -2.74 14.30 3.15
N VAL A 50 -2.25 14.57 4.36
CA VAL A 50 -1.92 13.53 5.36
C VAL A 50 -3.13 12.65 5.70
N GLU A 51 -4.33 13.24 5.65
CA GLU A 51 -5.61 12.57 5.89
C GLU A 51 -6.53 12.77 4.68
N PHE A 52 -7.19 11.69 4.24
CA PHE A 52 -8.02 11.68 3.03
C PHE A 52 -9.20 10.72 3.17
N SER A 53 -10.28 10.96 2.43
CA SER A 53 -11.46 10.08 2.44
C SER A 53 -11.36 9.03 1.33
N LEU A 54 -11.34 7.75 1.72
CA LEU A 54 -11.42 6.62 0.78
C LEU A 54 -12.72 6.66 -0.04
N ARG A 55 -13.80 7.16 0.56
CA ARG A 55 -15.11 7.31 -0.09
C ARG A 55 -15.10 8.36 -1.20
N ASP A 56 -14.28 9.40 -1.05
CA ASP A 56 -14.04 10.43 -2.08
C ASP A 56 -13.24 9.87 -3.25
N ILE A 57 -12.16 9.15 -2.96
CA ILE A 57 -11.32 8.47 -3.98
C ILE A 57 -12.17 7.47 -4.75
N PHE A 58 -12.95 6.64 -4.06
CA PHE A 58 -13.89 5.72 -4.67
C PHE A 58 -14.90 6.47 -5.56
N ASN A 59 -15.56 7.52 -5.07
CA ASN A 59 -16.56 8.23 -5.87
C ASN A 59 -16.01 8.90 -7.13
N LYS A 60 -14.74 9.36 -7.11
CA LYS A 60 -14.04 9.93 -8.26
C LYS A 60 -13.59 8.84 -9.24
N GLU A 61 -12.91 7.81 -8.76
CA GLU A 61 -12.23 6.83 -9.63
C GLU A 61 -13.07 5.57 -9.94
N LYS A 62 -14.24 5.34 -9.31
CA LYS A 62 -15.09 4.13 -9.52
C LYS A 62 -15.40 3.83 -10.99
N LYS A 63 -15.69 4.87 -11.79
CA LYS A 63 -15.94 4.74 -13.24
C LYS A 63 -14.71 4.29 -14.02
N ARG A 64 -13.52 4.70 -13.58
CA ARG A 64 -12.23 4.42 -14.23
C ARG A 64 -11.64 3.07 -13.81
N LEU A 65 -11.86 2.70 -12.55
CA LEU A 65 -11.45 1.42 -11.97
C LEU A 65 -12.44 0.29 -12.27
N LEU A 66 -13.61 0.60 -12.85
CA LEU A 66 -14.73 -0.33 -13.09
C LEU A 66 -15.25 -1.03 -11.81
N ILE A 67 -15.14 -0.35 -10.66
CA ILE A 67 -15.58 -0.88 -9.36
C ILE A 67 -16.98 -0.36 -9.07
N VAL A 68 -17.96 -1.27 -8.97
CA VAL A 68 -19.35 -0.91 -8.75
C VAL A 68 -19.62 -0.54 -7.28
N ASN A 69 -18.99 -1.25 -6.32
CA ASN A 69 -19.31 -1.19 -4.90
C ASN A 69 -18.12 -0.73 -4.03
N TYR A 70 -18.40 0.07 -2.99
CA TYR A 70 -17.38 0.53 -2.03
C TYR A 70 -16.74 -0.64 -1.26
N SER A 71 -17.49 -1.71 -1.00
CA SER A 71 -16.98 -2.90 -0.30
C SER A 71 -15.80 -3.54 -1.05
N SER A 72 -15.91 -3.73 -2.36
CA SER A 72 -14.83 -4.28 -3.20
C SER A 72 -13.62 -3.34 -3.30
N PHE A 73 -13.83 -2.02 -3.26
CA PHE A 73 -12.75 -1.04 -3.18
C PHE A 73 -12.01 -1.13 -1.83
N ARG A 74 -12.73 -1.31 -0.73
CA ARG A 74 -12.17 -1.48 0.62
C ARG A 74 -11.48 -2.84 0.80
N GLU A 75 -12.04 -3.90 0.23
CA GLU A 75 -11.46 -5.24 0.19
C GLU A 75 -10.15 -5.26 -0.59
N ALA A 76 -10.07 -4.56 -1.74
CA ALA A 76 -8.81 -4.41 -2.46
C ALA A 76 -7.73 -3.63 -1.69
N LEU A 77 -8.10 -2.95 -0.59
CA LEU A 77 -7.21 -2.28 0.35
C LEU A 77 -6.97 -3.07 1.65
N SER A 78 -7.65 -4.21 1.88
CA SER A 78 -7.61 -4.96 3.15
C SER A 78 -6.18 -5.31 3.55
N ALA A 79 -5.40 -5.90 2.64
CA ALA A 79 -4.01 -6.27 2.89
C ALA A 79 -3.15 -5.11 3.42
N PHE A 80 -3.36 -3.88 2.91
CA PHE A 80 -2.65 -2.69 3.40
C PHE A 80 -3.17 -2.19 4.75
N ILE A 81 -4.42 -2.52 5.11
CA ILE A 81 -5.03 -2.21 6.41
C ILE A 81 -4.57 -3.23 7.46
N ASP A 82 -4.57 -4.51 7.13
CA ASP A 82 -4.11 -5.61 7.99
C ASP A 82 -2.61 -5.50 8.29
N SER A 83 -1.79 -5.10 7.30
CA SER A 83 -0.37 -4.74 7.50
C SER A 83 -0.17 -3.35 8.14
N ASN A 84 -1.22 -2.66 8.59
CA ASN A 84 -1.15 -1.36 9.28
C ASN A 84 -0.42 -0.25 8.49
N ILE A 85 -0.33 -0.39 7.16
CA ILE A 85 0.24 0.62 6.24
C ILE A 85 -0.80 1.73 6.01
N LEU A 86 -2.07 1.34 5.86
CA LEU A 86 -3.24 2.19 5.71
C LEU A 86 -4.15 2.03 6.93
N THR A 87 -4.39 3.12 7.65
CA THR A 87 -5.36 3.14 8.75
C THR A 87 -6.63 3.86 8.31
N GLU A 88 -7.80 3.28 8.54
CA GLU A 88 -9.12 3.90 8.33
C GLU A 88 -9.82 4.05 9.69
N LYS A 89 -10.17 5.28 10.08
CA LYS A 89 -10.94 5.57 11.29
C LYS A 89 -12.08 6.54 10.96
N SER A 90 -13.31 6.14 11.26
CA SER A 90 -14.52 6.94 11.00
C SER A 90 -14.67 7.46 9.56
N GLY A 91 -14.20 6.70 8.57
CA GLY A 91 -14.24 7.07 7.14
C GLY A 91 -13.13 8.02 6.67
N VAL A 92 -12.25 8.46 7.58
CA VAL A 92 -10.98 9.13 7.24
C VAL A 92 -9.89 8.07 7.19
N ALA A 93 -9.07 8.09 6.14
CA ALA A 93 -7.91 7.24 6.01
C ALA A 93 -6.61 8.04 6.03
N LYS A 94 -5.58 7.38 6.55
CA LYS A 94 -4.23 7.92 6.75
C LYS A 94 -3.21 6.81 6.57
N LEU A 95 -2.12 7.10 5.87
CA LEU A 95 -0.99 6.19 5.78
C LEU A 95 -0.07 6.38 7.00
N THR A 96 0.50 5.28 7.51
CA THR A 96 1.47 5.27 8.64
C THR A 96 2.90 5.59 8.21
N LEU A 97 3.10 5.78 6.91
CA LEU A 97 4.34 6.17 6.24
C LEU A 97 4.60 7.68 6.35
N THR A 98 5.86 8.07 6.53
CA THR A 98 6.28 9.46 6.49
C THR A 98 6.28 10.02 5.06
N LYS A 99 6.27 11.36 4.90
CA LYS A 99 6.36 12.00 3.57
C LYS A 99 7.56 11.55 2.75
N ARG A 100 8.69 11.24 3.40
CA ARG A 100 9.91 10.73 2.74
C ARG A 100 9.69 9.32 2.19
N GLU A 101 9.15 8.42 3.02
CA GLU A 101 8.82 7.04 2.62
C GLU A 101 7.76 7.01 1.51
N LEU A 102 6.74 7.87 1.59
CA LEU A 102 5.71 8.00 0.54
C LEU A 102 6.31 8.42 -0.81
N SER A 103 7.20 9.41 -0.82
CA SER A 103 7.90 9.85 -2.05
C SER A 103 8.82 8.76 -2.60
N GLU A 104 9.50 8.01 -1.74
CA GLU A 104 10.39 6.92 -2.15
C GLU A 104 9.61 5.74 -2.74
N ILE A 105 8.52 5.31 -2.10
CA ILE A 105 7.59 4.29 -2.62
C ILE A 105 7.01 4.76 -3.96
N LEU A 106 6.50 5.99 -4.05
CA LEU A 106 5.97 6.53 -5.31
C LEU A 106 7.03 6.55 -6.43
N ALA A 107 8.28 6.93 -6.13
CA ALA A 107 9.36 6.93 -7.11
C ALA A 107 9.73 5.51 -7.59
N ILE A 108 9.71 4.52 -6.71
CA ILE A 108 9.92 3.10 -7.06
C ILE A 108 8.74 2.59 -7.93
N LEU A 109 7.50 2.93 -7.56
CA LEU A 109 6.29 2.53 -8.28
C LEU A 109 6.04 3.28 -9.60
N ASP A 110 6.71 4.41 -9.86
CA ASP A 110 6.73 5.08 -11.18
C ASP A 110 7.91 4.64 -12.04
N LYS A 111 9.04 4.17 -11.46
CA LYS A 111 10.16 3.58 -12.23
C LYS A 111 9.91 2.16 -12.75
N ASN A 112 9.02 1.41 -12.11
CA ASN A 112 8.66 0.03 -12.48
C ASN A 112 7.50 -0.04 -13.50
N ASN A 113 7.22 1.03 -14.24
CA ASN A 113 6.02 1.17 -15.06
C ASN A 113 6.31 1.96 -16.36
#